data_AF-A0A9D8BRJ8-F1
#
_entry.id   AF-A0A9D8BRJ8-F1
#
_cell.length_a   1.000
_cell.length_b   1.000
_cell.length_c   1.000
_cell.angle_alpha   90.00
_cell.angle_beta   90.00
_cell.angle_gamma   90.00
#
_symmetry.space_group_name_H-M   'P 1'
#
loop_
_entity.id
_entity.type
_entity.pdbx_description
1 polymer ?
#
loop_
_entity_poly.entity_id
_entity_poly.type
_entity_poly.pdbx_seq_one_letter_code
_entity_poly.pdbx_strand_id
1 'polypeptide(L)' 'FREFLISENVLTAERANQILSEVREAVEAAAKWAQEQPVPKAEDGLRNVFAEGEVPLRTS' A
#
# COMPACT_ATOMS: atom_id res chain seq x y z
N PHE A 1 -6.17 19.99 11.30
CA PHE A 1 -7.30 19.60 10.43
C PHE A 1 -8.41 18.87 11.21
N ARG A 2 -8.13 17.80 11.96
CA ARG A 2 -9.12 17.12 12.83
C ARG A 2 -9.89 18.08 13.76
N GLU A 3 -9.17 18.85 14.57
CA GLU A 3 -9.80 19.80 15.52
C GLU A 3 -10.66 20.86 14.84
N PHE A 4 -10.26 21.29 13.64
CA PHE A 4 -11.04 22.22 12.83
C PHE A 4 -12.36 21.59 12.35
N LEU A 5 -12.33 20.34 11.88
CA LEU A 5 -13.56 19.63 11.47
C LEU A 5 -14.50 19.36 12.65
N ILE A 6 -13.94 19.19 13.85
CA ILE A 6 -14.73 19.05 15.08
C ILE A 6 -15.31 20.41 15.50
N SER A 7 -14.52 21.48 15.45
CA SER A 7 -14.98 22.82 15.80
C SER A 7 -16.07 23.35 14.86
N GLU A 8 -15.97 23.02 13.57
CA GLU A 8 -16.99 23.34 12.56
C GLU A 8 -18.18 22.36 12.57
N ASN A 9 -18.22 21.42 13.52
CA ASN A 9 -19.28 20.42 13.67
C ASN A 9 -19.48 19.52 12.43
N VAL A 10 -18.46 19.42 11.58
CA VAL A 10 -18.42 18.57 10.38
C VAL A 10 -18.19 17.11 10.77
N LEU A 11 -17.49 16.88 11.88
CA LEU A 11 -17.15 15.54 12.37
C LEU A 11 -17.18 15.52 13.90
N THR A 12 -17.72 14.46 14.50
CA THR A 12 -17.63 14.29 15.97
C THR A 12 -16.28 13.71 16.35
N ALA A 13 -15.82 13.99 17.58
CA ALA A 13 -14.60 13.39 18.10
C ALA A 13 -14.66 11.85 18.13
N GLU A 14 -15.84 11.30 18.43
CA GLU A 14 -16.09 9.85 18.41
C GLU A 14 -15.93 9.27 17.00
N ARG A 15 -16.55 9.89 15.99
CA ARG A 15 -16.43 9.42 14.61
C ARG A 15 -14.99 9.56 14.10
N ALA A 16 -14.29 10.64 14.46
CA ALA A 16 -12.88 10.80 14.14
C ALA A 16 -12.02 9.68 14.71
N ASN A 17 -12.30 9.24 15.94
CA ASN A 17 -11.58 8.15 16.59
C ASN A 17 -11.90 6.79 15.97
N GLN A 18 -13.16 6.54 15.59
CA GLN A 18 -13.55 5.33 14.86
C GLN A 18 -12.80 5.22 13.53
N ILE A 19 -12.79 6.29 12.73
CA ILE A 19 -12.06 6.32 11.46
C ILE A 19 -10.57 6.03 11.69
N LEU A 20 -9.97 6.60 12.73
CA LEU A 20 -8.57 6.35 13.05
C LEU A 20 -8.32 4.87 13.40
N SER A 21 -9.23 4.23 14.13
CA SER A 21 -9.15 2.79 14.45
C SER A 21 -9.26 1.94 13.19
N GLU A 22 -10.28 2.20 12.37
CA GLU A 22 -10.53 1.50 11.10
C GLU A 22 -9.30 1.59 10.17
N VAL A 23 -8.69 2.78 10.07
CA VAL A 23 -7.49 2.99 9.24
C VAL A 23 -6.29 2.23 9.80
N ARG A 24 -6.09 2.19 11.12
CA ARG A 24 -4.98 1.43 11.72
C ARG A 24 -5.11 -0.06 11.44
N GLU A 25 -6.30 -0.61 11.64
CA GLU A 25 -6.58 -2.02 11.36
C GLU A 25 -6.36 -2.36 9.87
N ALA A 26 -6.80 -1.48 8.96
CA ALA A 26 -6.58 -1.66 7.53
C ALA A 26 -5.09 -1.64 7.15
N VAL A 27 -4.31 -0.74 7.73
CA VAL A 27 -2.86 -0.65 7.51
C VAL A 27 -2.15 -1.89 8.05
N GLU A 28 -2.50 -2.34 9.25
CA GLU A 28 -1.92 -3.55 9.85
C GLU A 28 -2.25 -4.80 9.03
N ALA A 29 -3.49 -4.93 8.56
CA ALA A 29 -3.91 -6.03 7.71
C ALA A 29 -3.14 -6.03 6.37
N ALA A 30 -2.98 -4.86 5.73
CA ALA A 30 -2.23 -4.72 4.50
C ALA A 30 -0.73 -5.05 4.69
N ALA A 31 -0.14 -4.59 5.79
CA ALA A 31 1.25 -4.89 6.12
C ALA A 31 1.47 -6.39 6.35
N LYS A 32 0.56 -7.05 7.07
CA LYS A 32 0.60 -8.50 7.28
C LYS A 32 0.48 -9.26 5.96
N TRP A 33 -0.49 -8.90 5.13
CA TRP A 33 -0.66 -9.51 3.81
C TRP A 33 0.59 -9.37 2.94
N ALA A 34 1.23 -8.20 2.95
CA ALA A 34 2.45 -7.93 2.21
C ALA A 34 3.65 -8.77 2.70
N GLN A 35 3.76 -8.98 4.00
CA GLN A 35 4.81 -9.85 4.59
C GLN A 35 4.61 -11.33 4.26
N GLU A 36 3.36 -11.76 4.11
CA GLU A 36 3.02 -13.13 3.71
C GLU A 36 3.25 -13.39 2.21
N GLN A 37 3.45 -12.34 1.41
CA GLN A 37 3.75 -12.52 -0.01
C GLN A 37 5.13 -13.14 -0.22
N PRO A 38 5.27 -14.06 -1.18
CA PRO A 38 6.57 -14.61 -1.52
C PRO A 38 7.49 -13.52 -2.07
N VAL A 39 8.79 -13.62 -1.76
CA VAL A 39 9.80 -12.76 -2.36
C VAL A 39 9.77 -12.96 -3.89
N PRO A 40 9.80 -11.88 -4.70
CA PRO A 40 9.89 -11.99 -6.15
C PRO A 40 11.07 -12.85 -6.56
N LYS A 41 10.91 -13.64 -7.63
CA LYS A 41 12.01 -14.49 -8.10
C LYS A 41 13.10 -13.62 -8.70
N ALA A 42 14.33 -14.12 -8.73
CA ALA A 42 15.45 -13.37 -9.31
C ALA A 42 15.18 -13.01 -10.80
N GLU A 43 14.50 -13.88 -11.53
CA GLU A 43 14.13 -13.68 -12.93
C GLU A 43 13.08 -12.58 -13.12
N ASP A 44 12.28 -12.26 -12.10
CA ASP A 44 11.31 -11.16 -12.16
C ASP A 44 12.01 -9.79 -12.26
N GLY A 45 13.27 -9.69 -11.83
CA GLY A 45 14.08 -8.47 -11.98
C GLY A 45 14.41 -8.10 -13.44
N LEU A 46 14.24 -9.03 -14.37
CA LEU A 46 14.44 -8.80 -15.81
C LEU A 46 13.12 -8.49 -16.54
N ARG A 47 11.98 -8.54 -15.84
CA ARG A 47 10.67 -8.19 -16.39
C ARG A 47 10.45 -6.68 -16.34
N ASN A 48 9.69 -6.14 -17.27
CA ASN A 48 9.35 -4.71 -17.37
C ASN A 48 10.57 -3.77 -17.53
N VAL A 49 11.69 -4.26 -18.07
CA VAL A 49 12.88 -3.45 -18.37
C VAL A 49 12.63 -2.52 -19.57
N PHE A 50 11.84 -2.98 -20.54
CA PHE A 50 11.38 -2.19 -21.69
C PHE A 50 9.85 -2.14 -21.68
N ALA A 51 9.27 -1.02 -22.12
CA ALA A 51 7.82 -0.84 -22.19
C ALA A 51 7.15 -1.82 -23.18
N GLU A 52 7.88 -2.23 -24.23
CA GLU A 52 7.49 -3.23 -25.22
C GLU A 52 8.74 -4.04 -25.65
N GLY A 53 8.56 -5.31 -26.01
CA GLY A 53 9.59 -6.17 -26.60
C GLY A 53 10.29 -7.15 -25.64
N GLU A 54 10.68 -8.32 -26.17
CA GLU A 54 11.52 -9.30 -25.47
C GLU A 54 13.00 -8.98 -25.70
N VAL A 55 13.82 -8.98 -24.64
CA VAL A 55 15.27 -8.83 -24.75
C VAL A 55 15.88 -10.23 -24.86
N PRO A 56 16.47 -10.60 -26.00
CA PRO A 56 17.13 -11.89 -26.13
C PRO A 56 18.31 -11.97 -25.15
N LEU A 57 18.37 -13.07 -24.39
CA LEU A 57 19.51 -13.40 -23.54
C LEU A 57 20.78 -13.51 -24.41
N ARG A 58 21.77 -12.66 -24.15
CA ARG A 58 23.07 -12.68 -24.83
C ARG A 58 23.86 -13.91 -24.34
N THR A 59 23.88 -14.99 -25.13
CA THR A 59 24.81 -16.12 -24.92
C THR A 59 26.17 -15.74 -25.50
N SER A 60 27.18 -15.59 -24.63
CA SER A 60 28.59 -15.45 -25.02
C SER A 60 29.30 -16.79 -24.86
#